data_AF-A0A8S0UT45-F1
#
_entry.id   AF-A0A8S0UT45-F1
#
_cell.length_a   1.000
_cell.length_b   1.000
_cell.length_c   1.000
_cell.angle_alpha   90.00
_cell.angle_beta   90.00
_cell.angle_gamma   90.00
#
_symmetry.space_group_name_H-M   'P 1'
#
loop_
_entity.id
_entity.type
_entity.pdbx_description
1 polymer ?
#
loop_
_entity_poly.entity_id
_entity_poly.type
_entity_poly.pdbx_seq_one_letter_code
_entity_poly.pdbx_strand_id
1 'polypeptide(L)'
;MLDQVPDVKLQDLGNLLLRKKTWEADDGTLDLNRTAEVLEAEVERPYAEERGIDNSIRDKLDHLSELGSNLNCQKNLLLTGDGLMSLPCFKNQTVIVVKAPHASCIEVPDPDERDNDYRLKSDHEVSAVDMWGKEDC
;
A
#
# COMPACT_ATOMS: atom_id res chain seq x y z
N MET A 1 -34.90 6.56 -34.37
CA MET A 1 -33.76 6.04 -35.15
C MET A 1 -32.69 5.68 -34.13
N LEU A 2 -32.60 4.41 -33.73
CA LEU A 2 -31.54 3.95 -32.84
C LEU A 2 -30.34 3.67 -33.73
N ASP A 3 -29.29 4.48 -33.54
CA ASP A 3 -28.06 4.36 -34.30
C ASP A 3 -27.44 2.99 -34.00
N GLN A 4 -27.24 2.21 -35.04
CA GLN A 4 -26.78 0.83 -34.95
C GLN A 4 -25.30 0.87 -34.57
N VAL A 5 -24.96 0.56 -33.31
CA VAL A 5 -23.57 0.44 -32.88
C VAL A 5 -22.94 -0.68 -33.73
N PRO A 6 -21.87 -0.40 -34.49
CA PRO A 6 -21.27 -1.42 -35.35
C PRO A 6 -20.77 -2.58 -34.48
N ASP A 7 -21.15 -3.79 -34.88
CA ASP A 7 -20.71 -5.05 -34.25
C ASP A 7 -19.24 -5.28 -34.62
N VAL A 8 -18.33 -4.60 -33.90
CA VAL A 8 -16.89 -4.74 -34.10
C VAL A 8 -16.48 -6.08 -33.49
N LYS A 9 -16.03 -7.03 -34.32
CA LYS A 9 -15.64 -8.35 -33.82
C LYS A 9 -14.37 -8.22 -32.99
N LEU A 10 -14.23 -9.07 -31.97
CA LEU A 10 -13.02 -9.13 -31.12
C LEU A 10 -11.72 -9.31 -31.95
N GLN A 11 -11.85 -9.95 -33.11
CA GLN A 11 -10.76 -10.14 -34.08
C GLN A 11 -10.37 -8.81 -34.75
N ASP A 12 -11.33 -7.92 -35.00
CA ASP A 12 -11.11 -6.59 -35.57
C ASP A 12 -10.44 -5.66 -34.55
N LEU A 13 -10.78 -5.78 -33.26
CA LEU A 13 -10.07 -5.10 -32.17
C LEU A 13 -8.65 -5.63 -32.00
N GLY A 14 -8.44 -6.95 -32.10
CA GLY A 14 -7.12 -7.57 -32.07
C GLY A 14 -6.23 -7.08 -33.21
N ASN A 15 -6.79 -7.00 -34.42
CA ASN A 15 -6.09 -6.49 -35.61
C ASN A 15 -5.84 -4.98 -35.52
N LEU A 16 -6.77 -4.20 -34.95
CA LEU A 16 -6.59 -2.77 -34.71
C LEU A 16 -5.51 -2.49 -33.65
N LEU A 17 -5.46 -3.30 -32.59
CA LEU A 17 -4.44 -3.20 -31.55
C LEU A 17 -3.06 -3.59 -32.08
N LEU A 18 -3.01 -4.63 -32.92
CA LEU A 18 -1.79 -5.03 -33.63
C LEU A 18 -1.34 -3.91 -34.58
N ARG A 19 -2.23 -3.35 -35.40
CA ARG A 19 -1.92 -2.22 -36.29
C ARG A 19 -1.52 -0.95 -35.53
N LYS A 20 -2.09 -0.70 -34.33
CA LYS A 20 -1.67 0.43 -33.48
C LYS A 20 -0.27 0.24 -32.89
N LYS A 21 0.16 -1.01 -32.71
CA LYS A 21 1.50 -1.38 -32.24
C LYS A 21 2.53 -1.50 -33.38
N THR A 22 2.09 -1.59 -34.64
CA THR A 22 2.94 -1.85 -35.80
C THR A 22 2.88 -0.69 -36.79
N TRP A 23 3.98 0.03 -36.97
CA TRP A 23 4.04 1.08 -37.98
C TRP A 23 4.39 0.44 -39.33
N GLU A 24 3.43 0.38 -40.25
CA GLU A 24 3.65 -0.07 -41.63
C GLU A 24 4.63 0.89 -42.33
N ALA A 25 5.68 0.36 -42.98
CA ALA A 25 6.49 1.16 -43.91
C ALA A 25 5.68 1.46 -45.18
N ASP A 26 6.04 2.53 -45.90
CA ASP A 26 5.31 3.05 -47.07
C ASP A 26 5.15 2.02 -48.23
N ASP A 27 5.93 0.92 -48.18
CA ASP A 27 5.92 -0.18 -49.15
C ASP A 27 5.10 -1.41 -48.70
N GLY A 28 4.44 -1.36 -47.54
CA GLY A 28 3.68 -2.48 -46.97
C GLY A 28 4.53 -3.56 -46.31
N THR A 29 5.84 -3.34 -46.15
CA THR A 29 6.73 -4.27 -45.45
C THR A 29 6.75 -3.95 -43.95
N LEU A 30 6.68 -4.99 -43.11
CA LEU A 30 6.84 -4.88 -41.66
C LEU A 30 8.29 -4.48 -41.33
N ASP A 31 8.48 -3.28 -40.79
CA ASP A 31 9.77 -2.87 -40.23
C ASP A 31 9.95 -3.52 -38.85
N LEU A 32 10.41 -4.77 -38.87
CA LEU A 32 10.63 -5.57 -37.67
C LEU A 32 11.61 -4.91 -36.71
N ASN A 33 12.60 -4.16 -37.22
CA ASN A 33 13.57 -3.45 -36.39
C ASN A 33 12.89 -2.33 -35.61
N ARG A 34 12.09 -1.49 -36.27
CA ARG A 34 11.33 -0.43 -35.59
C ARG A 34 10.34 -0.99 -34.57
N THR A 35 9.69 -2.11 -34.88
CA THR A 35 8.77 -2.76 -33.93
C THR A 35 9.50 -3.35 -32.73
N ALA A 36 10.71 -3.90 -32.93
CA ALA A 36 11.56 -4.40 -31.86
C ALA A 36 12.02 -3.26 -30.94
N GLU A 37 12.45 -2.12 -31.51
CA GLU A 37 12.85 -0.93 -30.74
C GLU A 37 11.69 -0.37 -29.90
N VAL A 38 10.48 -0.29 -30.46
CA VAL A 38 9.29 0.18 -29.73
C VAL A 38 8.90 -0.77 -28.60
N LEU A 39 8.98 -2.07 -28.82
CA LEU A 39 8.68 -3.07 -27.79
C LEU A 39 9.75 -3.09 -26.70
N GLU A 40 11.02 -2.95 -27.06
CA GLU A 40 12.13 -2.84 -26.11
C GLU A 40 11.96 -1.60 -25.22
N ALA A 41 11.64 -0.45 -25.80
CA ALA A 41 11.35 0.77 -25.05
C ALA A 41 10.11 0.63 -24.15
N GLU A 42 9.04 -0.01 -24.63
CA GLU A 42 7.82 -0.24 -23.84
C GLU A 42 8.05 -1.20 -22.68
N VAL A 43 8.98 -2.14 -22.81
CA VAL A 43 9.42 -3.04 -21.72
C VAL A 43 10.36 -2.32 -20.76
N GLU A 44 11.30 -1.51 -21.26
CA GLU A 44 12.25 -0.79 -20.42
C GLU A 44 11.59 0.27 -19.53
N ARG A 45 10.55 0.94 -20.04
CA ARG A 45 9.80 1.97 -19.30
C ARG A 45 9.26 1.52 -17.94
N PRO A 46 8.44 0.45 -17.82
CA PRO A 46 7.93 -0.01 -16.52
C PRO A 46 9.06 -0.50 -15.60
N TYR A 47 10.13 -1.10 -16.13
CA TYR A 47 11.30 -1.44 -15.31
C TYR A 47 12.02 -0.21 -14.77
N ALA A 48 12.13 0.86 -15.56
CA ALA A 48 12.71 2.11 -15.09
C ALA A 48 11.83 2.78 -14.02
N GLU A 49 10.50 2.71 -14.18
CA GLU A 49 9.54 3.21 -13.20
C GLU A 49 9.57 2.40 -11.90
N GLU A 50 9.54 1.07 -11.97
CA GLU A 50 9.67 0.16 -10.83
C GLU A 50 10.96 0.45 -10.04
N ARG A 51 12.10 0.55 -10.72
CA ARG A 51 13.37 0.95 -10.09
C ARG A 51 13.29 2.32 -9.44
N GLY A 52 12.59 3.27 -10.06
CA GLY A 52 12.37 4.60 -9.50
C GLY A 52 11.57 4.55 -8.19
N ILE A 53 10.50 3.76 -8.17
CA ILE A 53 9.66 3.53 -6.98
C ILE A 53 10.47 2.84 -5.89
N ASP A 54 11.22 1.78 -6.22
CA ASP A 54 12.07 1.06 -5.25
C ASP A 54 13.10 1.98 -4.60
N ASN A 55 13.72 2.86 -5.40
CA ASN A 55 14.66 3.84 -4.88
C ASN A 55 13.97 4.85 -3.96
N SER A 56 12.76 5.29 -4.31
CA SER A 56 11.98 6.19 -3.46
C SER A 56 11.56 5.53 -2.16
N ILE A 57 11.11 4.28 -2.19
CA ILE A 57 10.78 3.50 -1.00
C ILE A 57 12.02 3.38 -0.10
N ARG A 58 13.18 3.03 -0.67
CA ARG A 58 14.43 2.92 0.07
C ARG A 58 14.81 4.25 0.75
N ASP A 59 14.77 5.36 0.02
CA ASP A 59 15.02 6.70 0.56
C ASP A 59 14.10 7.03 1.74
N LYS A 60 12.80 6.73 1.62
CA LYS A 60 11.84 6.97 2.71
C LYS A 60 12.09 6.07 3.92
N LEU A 61 12.43 4.80 3.70
CA LEU A 61 12.77 3.87 4.77
C LEU A 61 14.05 4.30 5.51
N ASP A 62 15.06 4.76 4.78
CA ASP A 62 16.31 5.27 5.36
C ASP A 62 16.04 6.50 6.24
N HIS A 63 15.25 7.45 5.76
CA HIS A 63 14.83 8.61 6.56
C HIS A 63 14.03 8.23 7.82
N LEU A 64 13.11 7.26 7.73
CA LEU A 64 12.36 6.77 8.89
C LEU A 64 13.28 6.08 9.91
N SER A 65 14.25 5.31 9.43
CA SER A 65 15.26 4.65 10.28
C SER A 65 16.13 5.66 11.02
N GLU A 66 16.57 6.72 10.34
CA GLU A 66 17.33 7.81 10.95
C GLU A 66 16.51 8.54 12.03
N LEU A 67 15.24 8.86 11.75
CA LEU A 67 14.33 9.44 12.74
C LEU A 67 14.11 8.53 13.95
N GLY A 68 13.99 7.21 13.73
CA GLY A 68 13.82 6.23 14.79
C GLY A 68 15.07 6.01 15.64
N SER A 69 16.26 6.18 15.06
CA SER A 69 17.55 5.97 15.73
C SER A 69 18.09 7.23 16.42
N ASN A 70 17.61 8.41 16.02
CA ASN A 70 18.04 9.67 16.59
C ASN A 70 17.48 9.86 18.01
N LEU A 71 18.36 9.90 19.01
CA LEU A 71 17.99 10.05 20.42
C LEU A 71 17.17 11.32 20.72
N ASN A 72 17.37 12.39 19.95
CA ASN A 72 16.62 13.64 20.06
C ASN A 72 15.20 13.53 19.48
N CYS A 73 14.96 12.58 18.57
CA CYS A 73 13.64 12.26 18.03
C CYS A 73 12.91 11.25 18.90
N GLN A 74 13.63 10.25 19.45
CA GLN A 74 13.06 9.24 20.35
C GLN A 74 12.36 9.84 21.58
N LYS A 75 12.93 10.90 22.18
CA LYS A 75 12.30 11.60 23.31
C LYS A 75 10.95 12.26 22.96
N ASN A 76 10.72 12.56 21.68
CA ASN A 76 9.49 13.16 21.19
C ASN A 76 8.50 12.11 20.66
N LEU A 77 8.88 10.83 20.60
CA LEU A 77 8.03 9.72 20.14
C LEU A 77 7.22 9.12 21.30
N LEU A 78 6.69 9.99 22.16
CA LEU A 78 5.87 9.64 23.30
C LEU A 78 4.49 10.28 23.13
N LEU A 79 3.46 9.46 23.28
CA LEU A 79 2.08 9.93 23.34
C LEU A 79 1.59 9.84 24.79
N THR A 80 1.06 10.95 25.29
CA THR A 80 0.38 10.99 26.59
C THR A 80 -1.07 10.55 26.42
N GLY A 81 -1.67 10.00 27.49
CA GLY A 81 -3.10 9.65 27.51
C GLY A 81 -3.99 10.82 27.11
N ASP A 82 -3.74 12.02 27.64
CA ASP A 82 -4.49 13.22 27.26
C ASP A 82 -4.35 13.56 25.77
N GLY A 83 -3.17 13.32 25.19
CA GLY A 83 -2.93 13.51 23.76
C GLY A 83 -3.78 12.56 22.92
N LEU A 84 -3.85 11.28 23.31
CA LEU A 84 -4.67 10.28 22.65
C LEU A 84 -6.18 10.57 22.84
N MET A 85 -6.61 10.82 24.07
CA MET A 85 -8.01 11.06 24.44
C MET A 85 -8.54 12.43 23.94
N SER A 86 -7.65 13.36 23.59
CA SER A 86 -8.04 14.64 22.95
C SER A 86 -8.59 14.46 21.54
N LEU A 87 -8.27 13.35 20.87
CA LEU A 87 -8.72 13.09 19.51
C LEU A 87 -10.23 12.83 19.50
N PRO A 88 -10.99 13.49 18.61
CA PRO A 88 -12.44 13.38 18.57
C PRO A 88 -12.93 11.95 18.31
N CYS A 89 -12.13 11.13 17.64
CA CYS A 89 -12.46 9.74 17.34
C CYS A 89 -12.42 8.80 18.55
N PHE A 90 -11.80 9.20 19.68
CA PHE A 90 -11.72 8.39 20.90
C PHE A 90 -12.63 8.89 22.04
N LYS A 91 -13.48 9.88 21.78
CA LYS A 91 -14.43 10.38 22.77
C LYS A 91 -15.47 9.31 23.12
N ASN A 92 -15.67 9.09 24.42
CA ASN A 92 -16.58 8.06 24.97
C ASN A 92 -16.29 6.64 24.48
N GLN A 93 -15.03 6.35 24.16
CA GLN A 93 -14.59 5.00 23.79
C GLN A 93 -13.62 4.47 24.86
N THR A 94 -13.69 3.17 25.12
CA THR A 94 -12.66 2.47 25.88
C THR A 94 -11.45 2.27 24.98
N VAL A 95 -10.29 2.81 25.38
CA VAL A 95 -9.06 2.73 24.60
C VAL A 95 -8.04 1.90 25.36
N ILE A 96 -7.63 0.78 24.75
CA ILE A 96 -6.59 -0.10 25.27
C ILE A 96 -5.32 0.15 24.47
N VAL A 97 -4.24 0.53 25.16
CA VAL A 97 -2.92 0.70 24.54
C VAL A 97 -2.11 -0.57 24.75
N VAL A 98 -1.70 -1.19 23.64
CA VAL A 98 -0.87 -2.39 23.64
C VAL A 98 0.53 -2.03 23.15
N LYS A 99 1.54 -2.32 23.97
CA LYS A 99 2.95 -2.26 23.58
C LYS A 99 3.47 -3.69 23.47
N ALA A 100 3.77 -4.09 22.24
CA ALA A 100 4.27 -5.42 21.93
C ALA A 100 5.55 -5.34 21.09
N PRO A 101 6.48 -6.31 21.23
CA PRO A 101 7.72 -6.34 20.47
C PRO A 101 7.50 -6.67 18.99
N HIS A 102 8.54 -6.50 18.19
CA HIS A 102 8.53 -6.90 16.79
C HIS A 102 8.14 -8.38 16.63
N ALA A 103 7.47 -8.69 15.53
CA ALA A 103 6.91 -10.01 15.25
C ALA A 103 5.81 -10.49 16.21
N SER A 104 5.18 -9.58 16.96
CA SER A 104 3.92 -9.88 17.64
C SER A 104 2.75 -9.88 16.66
N CYS A 105 1.78 -10.76 16.88
CA CYS A 105 0.60 -10.91 16.03
C CYS A 105 -0.68 -10.69 16.85
N ILE A 106 -1.59 -9.86 16.34
CA ILE A 106 -2.95 -9.76 16.86
C ILE A 106 -3.90 -10.54 15.95
N GLU A 107 -4.65 -11.46 16.54
CA GLU A 107 -5.72 -12.18 15.88
C GLU A 107 -7.03 -11.47 16.17
N VAL A 108 -7.75 -11.13 15.10
CA VAL A 108 -9.06 -10.50 15.15
C VAL A 108 -10.08 -11.60 14.85
N PRO A 109 -11.01 -11.90 15.77
CA PRO A 109 -12.04 -12.91 15.56
C PRO A 109 -13.01 -12.48 14.46
N ASP A 110 -13.63 -13.47 13.82
CA ASP A 110 -14.73 -13.22 12.88
C ASP A 110 -15.94 -12.66 13.66
N PRO A 111 -16.58 -11.56 13.20
CA PRO A 111 -17.69 -10.94 13.90
C PRO A 111 -18.92 -11.86 14.07
N ASP A 112 -19.05 -12.93 13.28
CA ASP A 112 -20.16 -13.88 13.37
C ASP A 112 -19.88 -15.06 14.33
N GLU A 113 -18.67 -15.16 14.89
CA GLU A 113 -18.30 -16.21 15.83
C GLU A 113 -18.79 -15.91 17.27
N ARG A 114 -19.02 -16.99 18.05
CA ARG A 114 -19.46 -16.84 19.45
C ARG A 114 -18.34 -16.32 20.36
N ASP A 115 -17.09 -16.63 20.01
CA ASP A 115 -15.91 -16.14 20.70
C ASP A 115 -15.46 -14.84 20.02
N ASN A 116 -15.61 -13.72 20.72
CA ASN A 116 -15.28 -12.38 20.23
C ASN A 116 -13.99 -11.85 20.84
N ASP A 117 -13.17 -12.73 21.43
CA ASP A 117 -11.97 -12.34 22.15
C ASP A 117 -10.79 -12.09 21.19
N TYR A 118 -10.19 -10.91 21.30
CA TYR A 118 -8.94 -10.58 20.63
C TYR A 118 -7.77 -11.35 21.25
N ARG A 119 -6.89 -11.91 20.43
CA ARG A 119 -5.74 -12.70 20.91
C ARG A 119 -4.43 -12.07 20.46
N LEU A 120 -3.59 -11.69 21.40
CA LEU A 120 -2.22 -11.23 21.13
C LEU A 120 -1.24 -12.38 21.35
N LYS A 121 -0.46 -12.71 20.33
CA LYS A 121 0.61 -13.73 20.37
C LYS A 121 1.97 -13.05 20.27
N SER A 122 2.86 -13.36 21.21
CA SER A 122 4.22 -12.84 21.26
C SER A 122 5.14 -13.86 21.94
N ASP A 123 6.35 -14.04 21.40
CA ASP A 123 7.40 -14.87 22.00
C ASP A 123 8.13 -14.15 23.16
N HIS A 124 7.92 -12.84 23.29
CA HIS A 124 8.54 -11.96 24.28
C HIS A 124 7.46 -11.23 25.10
N GLU A 125 7.86 -10.61 26.21
CA GLU A 125 6.95 -9.89 27.11
C GLU A 125 6.19 -8.76 26.41
N VAL A 126 4.90 -8.65 26.72
CA VAL A 126 3.98 -7.61 26.22
C VAL A 126 3.43 -6.81 27.39
N SER A 127 3.11 -5.53 27.17
CA SER A 127 2.36 -4.73 28.14
C SER A 127 1.09 -4.16 27.52
N ALA A 128 0.02 -4.15 28.31
CA ALA A 128 -1.26 -3.56 27.95
C ALA A 128 -1.71 -2.66 29.09
N VAL A 129 -2.20 -1.47 28.75
CA VAL A 129 -2.75 -0.51 29.71
C VAL A 129 -4.11 -0.07 29.20
N ASP A 130 -5.13 -0.26 30.04
CA ASP A 130 -6.43 0.37 29.83
C ASP A 130 -6.33 1.85 30.21
N MET A 131 -6.69 2.75 29.28
CA MET A 131 -6.68 4.18 29.54
C MET A 131 -7.96 4.68 30.21
N TRP A 132 -8.92 3.80 30.47
CA TRP A 132 -10.15 4.10 31.21
C TRP A 132 -9.95 3.95 32.72
N GLY A 133 -9.65 5.06 33.43
CA GLY A 133 -9.51 4.99 34.90
C GLY A 133 -8.69 6.08 35.59
N LYS A 134 -8.76 7.33 35.15
CA LYS A 134 -8.50 8.47 36.03
C LYS A 134 -9.72 9.39 36.03
N GLU A 135 -10.83 8.88 36.54
CA GLU A 135 -11.78 9.76 37.19
C GLU A 135 -11.11 10.28 38.47
N ASP A 136 -11.15 11.58 38.65
CA ASP A 136 -10.53 12.32 39.75
C ASP A 136 -10.80 11.67 41.13
N CYS A 137 -9.73 11.44 41.90
CA CYS A 137 -9.81 11.43 43.36
C CYS A 137 -9.38 12.81 43.88
#